data_AF-A0A3D5D5U3-F1
#
_entry.id   AF-A0A3D5D5U3-F1
#
_cell.length_a   1.000
_cell.length_b   1.000
_cell.length_c   1.000
_cell.angle_alpha   90.00
_cell.angle_beta   90.00
_cell.angle_gamma   90.00
#
_symmetry.space_group_name_H-M   'P 1'
#
loop_
_entity.id
_entity.type
_entity.pdbx_description
1 polymer ?
#
loop_
_entity_poly.entity_id
_entity_poly.type
_entity_poly.pdbx_seq_one_letter_code
_entity_poly.pdbx_strand_id
1 'polypeptide(L)'
;MRKLAEHQLRLQQQITTGQRVTTASDDPKAMRRVLDLRTERSMLTQYQDNINTLRENANVVYSTTNSLKRLSDRASELAALADGTKGHTAISAYAKEVDQLLEEAVRLSNTQHRDVYIFSGTNAKTAA
;
A
#
# COMPACT_ATOMS: atom_id res chain seq x y z
N MET A 1 25.93 37.20 38.96
CA MET A 1 26.72 36.86 37.75
C MET A 1 26.30 35.52 37.13
N ARG A 2 26.40 34.37 37.82
CA ARG A 2 26.12 33.03 37.24
C ARG A 2 24.69 32.82 36.70
N LYS A 3 23.65 33.23 37.45
CA LYS A 3 22.24 33.16 37.02
C LYS A 3 21.91 34.00 35.78
N LEU A 4 22.61 35.12 35.59
CA LEU A 4 22.39 36.00 34.43
C LEU A 4 22.94 35.37 33.15
N ALA A 5 24.15 34.80 33.23
CA ALA A 5 24.77 34.07 32.13
C ALA A 5 23.93 32.84 31.72
N GLU A 6 23.41 32.09 32.70
CA GLU A 6 22.49 30.97 32.44
C GLU A 6 21.20 31.42 31.74
N HIS A 7 20.63 32.55 32.13
CA HIS A 7 19.42 33.08 31.51
C HIS A 7 19.67 33.56 30.06
N GLN A 8 20.82 34.20 29.83
CA GLN A 8 21.23 34.68 28.51
C GLN A 8 21.49 33.52 27.54
N LEU A 9 22.10 32.43 28.02
CA LEU A 9 22.29 31.20 27.24
C LEU A 9 20.95 30.55 26.87
N ARG A 10 20.00 30.50 27.80
CA ARG A 10 18.66 29.95 27.58
C ARG A 10 17.90 30.72 26.51
N LEU A 11 17.94 32.06 26.56
CA LEU A 11 17.31 32.91 25.56
C LEU A 11 17.98 32.75 24.19
N GLN A 12 19.32 32.66 24.11
CA GLN A 12 20.02 32.35 22.86
C GLN A 12 19.60 30.99 22.28
N GLN A 13 19.42 29.97 23.11
CA GLN A 13 18.92 28.66 22.69
C GLN A 13 17.47 28.74 22.17
N GLN A 14 16.59 29.49 22.83
CA GLN A 14 15.21 29.70 22.38
C GLN A 14 15.16 30.44 21.04
N ILE A 15 16.01 31.46 20.83
CA ILE A 15 16.11 32.18 19.56
C ILE A 15 16.62 31.25 18.44
N THR A 16 17.66 30.45 18.73
CA THR A 16 18.28 29.57 17.73
C THR A 16 17.36 28.42 17.33
N THR A 17 16.65 27.83 18.30
CA THR A 17 15.78 26.66 18.07
C THR A 17 14.33 27.03 17.73
N GLY A 18 13.92 28.27 18.04
CA GLY A 18 12.51 28.70 18.03
C GLY A 18 11.64 28.03 19.10
N GLN A 19 12.21 27.20 19.97
CA GLN A 19 11.45 26.42 20.95
C GLN A 19 11.45 27.11 22.31
N ARG A 20 10.27 27.47 22.81
CA ARG A 20 10.10 28.09 24.13
C ARG A 20 10.47 27.16 25.30
N VAL A 21 10.24 25.86 25.15
CA VAL A 21 10.56 24.83 26.15
C VAL A 21 11.40 23.77 25.46
N THR A 22 12.62 23.56 25.95
CA THR A 22 13.58 22.60 25.39
C THR A 22 13.88 21.46 26.34
N THR A 23 13.79 21.72 27.66
CA THR A 23 14.01 20.71 28.70
C THR A 23 12.79 20.61 29.63
N ALA A 24 12.58 19.43 30.21
CA ALA A 24 11.53 19.22 31.21
C ALA A 24 11.74 20.05 32.48
N SER A 25 12.99 20.43 32.76
CA SER A 25 13.36 21.29 33.89
C SER A 25 12.87 22.74 33.74
N ASP A 26 12.64 23.22 32.51
CA ASP A 26 12.17 24.59 32.24
C ASP A 26 10.68 24.76 32.54
N ASP A 27 9.85 23.81 32.12
CA ASP A 27 8.40 23.76 32.41
C ASP A 27 7.88 22.32 32.24
N PRO A 28 7.75 21.55 33.34
CA PRO A 28 7.28 20.17 33.26
C PRO A 28 5.87 20.03 32.68
N LYS A 29 4.99 21.02 32.88
CA LYS A 29 3.59 20.99 32.41
C LYS A 29 3.53 21.22 30.91
N ALA A 30 4.24 22.23 30.41
CA ALA A 30 4.35 22.47 28.98
C ALA A 30 5.08 21.32 28.27
N MET A 31 6.14 20.77 28.88
CA MET A 31 6.88 19.65 28.30
C MET A 31 6.02 18.40 28.16
N ARG A 32 5.17 18.08 29.14
CA ARG A 32 4.20 16.97 29.02
C ARG A 32 3.29 17.14 27.82
N ARG A 33 2.72 18.35 27.64
CA ARG A 33 1.87 18.64 26.47
C ARG A 33 2.62 18.49 25.15
N VAL A 34 3.89 18.90 25.10
CA VAL A 34 4.74 18.71 23.91
C VAL A 34 4.98 17.22 23.63
N LEU A 35 5.24 16.41 24.65
CA LEU A 35 5.41 14.96 24.50
C LEU A 35 4.12 14.27 24.02
N ASP A 36 2.98 14.66 24.55
CA ASP A 36 1.67 14.16 24.12
C ASP A 36 1.45 14.46 22.63
N LEU A 37 1.67 15.72 22.21
CA LEU A 37 1.55 16.14 20.81
C LEU A 37 2.57 15.46 19.88
N ARG A 38 3.79 15.20 20.37
CA ARG A 38 4.80 14.44 19.60
C ARG A 38 4.37 12.98 19.40
N THR A 39 3.82 12.36 20.44
CA THR A 39 3.26 11.00 20.36
C THR A 39 2.09 10.96 19.38
N GLU A 40 1.16 11.91 19.48
CA GLU A 40 0.03 12.03 18.56
C GLU A 40 0.49 12.22 17.11
N ARG A 41 1.46 13.12 16.87
CA ARG A 41 2.04 13.31 15.55
C ARG A 41 2.69 12.02 15.01
N SER A 42 3.43 11.29 15.86
CA SER A 42 4.05 10.03 15.46
C SER A 42 3.01 8.98 15.05
N MET A 43 1.90 8.90 15.79
CA MET A 43 0.79 8.01 15.46
C MET A 43 0.14 8.41 14.12
N LEU A 44 -0.11 9.71 13.90
CA LEU A 44 -0.65 10.22 12.65
C LEU A 44 0.27 9.93 11.45
N THR A 45 1.58 10.09 11.60
CA THR A 45 2.56 9.72 10.58
C THR A 45 2.46 8.23 10.24
N GLN A 46 2.44 7.36 11.25
CA GLN A 46 2.27 5.91 11.02
C GLN A 46 0.96 5.58 10.31
N TYR A 47 -0.15 6.23 10.67
CA TYR A 47 -1.42 6.05 9.97
C TYR A 47 -1.35 6.49 8.51
N GLN A 48 -0.67 7.60 8.22
CA GLN A 48 -0.47 8.06 6.85
C GLN A 48 0.33 7.06 6.02
N ASP A 49 1.40 6.49 6.58
CA ASP A 49 2.23 5.49 5.91
C ASP A 49 1.47 4.19 5.66
N ASN A 50 0.64 3.77 6.64
CA ASN A 50 -0.25 2.62 6.49
C ASN A 50 -1.28 2.85 5.38
N ILE A 51 -1.91 4.04 5.33
CA ILE A 51 -2.86 4.42 4.28
C ILE A 51 -2.20 4.41 2.90
N ASN A 52 -0.97 4.92 2.78
CA ASN A 52 -0.23 4.92 1.52
C ASN A 52 0.02 3.49 1.03
N THR A 53 0.45 2.60 1.92
CA THR A 53 0.63 1.18 1.62
C THR A 53 -0.68 0.51 1.19
N LEU A 54 -1.79 0.78 1.86
CA LEU A 54 -3.09 0.24 1.48
C LEU A 54 -3.57 0.75 0.12
N ARG A 55 -3.31 2.02 -0.22
CA ARG A 55 -3.63 2.58 -1.54
C ARG A 55 -2.81 1.93 -2.65
N GLU A 56 -1.53 1.70 -2.42
CA GLU A 56 -0.66 0.99 -3.37
C GLU A 56 -1.19 -0.42 -3.62
N ASN A 57 -1.50 -1.17 -2.55
CA ASN A 57 -2.10 -2.50 -2.66
C ASN A 57 -3.43 -2.47 -3.44
N ALA A 58 -4.31 -1.52 -3.13
CA ALA A 58 -5.60 -1.38 -3.81
C ALA A 58 -5.44 -1.10 -5.31
N ASN A 59 -4.46 -0.28 -5.69
CA ASN A 59 -4.16 -0.01 -7.10
C ASN A 59 -3.69 -1.26 -7.84
N VAL A 60 -2.82 -2.07 -7.21
CA VAL A 60 -2.33 -3.32 -7.79
C VAL A 60 -3.46 -4.36 -7.91
N VAL A 61 -4.32 -4.48 -6.88
CA VAL A 61 -5.52 -5.34 -6.95
C VAL A 61 -6.44 -4.90 -8.08
N TYR A 62 -6.70 -3.61 -8.21
CA TYR A 62 -7.54 -3.05 -9.27
C TYR A 62 -6.98 -3.35 -10.67
N SER A 63 -5.69 -3.07 -10.91
CA SER A 63 -5.06 -3.32 -12.21
C SER A 63 -5.06 -4.81 -12.58
N THR A 64 -4.82 -5.67 -11.59
CA THR A 64 -4.77 -7.12 -11.82
C THR A 64 -6.17 -7.69 -12.05
N THR A 65 -7.17 -7.23 -11.30
CA THR A 65 -8.58 -7.60 -11.51
C THR A 65 -9.09 -7.13 -12.88
N ASN A 66 -8.71 -5.93 -13.32
CA ASN A 66 -9.05 -5.45 -14.65
C ASN A 66 -8.39 -6.30 -15.76
N SER A 67 -7.18 -6.81 -15.52
CA SER A 67 -6.50 -7.73 -16.43
C SER A 67 -7.22 -9.09 -16.49
N LEU A 68 -7.59 -9.65 -15.34
CA LEU A 68 -8.41 -10.87 -15.26
C LEU A 68 -9.75 -10.71 -15.97
N LYS A 69 -10.41 -9.56 -15.82
CA LYS A 69 -11.65 -9.24 -16.54
C LYS A 69 -11.46 -9.34 -18.06
N ARG A 70 -10.37 -8.78 -18.61
CA ARG A 70 -10.09 -8.84 -20.05
C ARG A 70 -9.89 -10.28 -20.53
N LEU A 71 -9.24 -11.14 -19.74
CA LEU A 71 -9.10 -12.55 -20.07
C LEU A 71 -10.46 -13.26 -20.08
N SER A 72 -11.31 -12.97 -19.09
CA SER A 72 -12.68 -13.50 -19.02
C SER A 72 -13.56 -13.05 -20.18
N ASP A 73 -13.48 -11.76 -20.55
CA ASP A 73 -14.18 -11.21 -21.71
C ASP A 73 -13.74 -11.95 -22.99
N ARG A 74 -12.42 -12.16 -23.18
CA ARG A 74 -11.89 -12.89 -24.34
C ARG A 74 -12.31 -14.37 -24.35
N ALA A 75 -12.28 -15.05 -23.21
CA ALA A 75 -12.74 -16.43 -23.11
C ALA A 75 -14.23 -16.54 -23.48
N SER A 76 -15.03 -15.55 -23.09
CA SER A 76 -16.46 -15.48 -23.43
C SER A 76 -16.68 -15.24 -24.93
N GLU A 77 -15.87 -14.41 -25.58
CA GLU A 77 -15.88 -14.24 -27.03
C GLU A 77 -15.57 -15.56 -27.76
N LEU A 78 -14.54 -16.29 -27.33
CA LEU A 78 -14.18 -17.59 -27.90
C LEU A 78 -15.30 -18.62 -27.73
N ALA A 79 -15.95 -18.64 -26.56
CA ALA A 79 -17.10 -19.50 -26.30
C ALA A 79 -18.28 -19.16 -27.22
N ALA A 80 -18.54 -17.88 -27.47
CA ALA A 80 -19.59 -17.44 -28.40
C ALA A 80 -19.27 -17.78 -29.87
N LEU A 81 -17.98 -17.76 -30.25
CA LEU A 81 -17.52 -18.12 -31.60
C LEU A 81 -17.51 -19.64 -31.87
N ALA A 82 -17.52 -20.46 -30.83
CA ALA A 82 -17.55 -21.92 -30.90
C ALA A 82 -18.96 -22.46 -31.22
N ASP A 83 -19.55 -21.97 -32.31
CA ASP A 83 -20.86 -22.42 -32.80
C ASP A 83 -20.77 -23.75 -33.61
N GLY A 84 -21.93 -24.37 -33.85
CA GLY A 84 -22.03 -25.64 -34.58
C GLY A 84 -21.67 -25.58 -36.07
N THR A 85 -21.38 -24.39 -36.62
CA THR A 85 -20.94 -24.22 -38.02
C THR A 85 -19.42 -24.25 -38.17
N LYS A 86 -18.68 -24.24 -37.06
CA LYS A 86 -17.21 -24.30 -37.08
C LYS A 86 -16.72 -25.73 -37.24
N GLY A 87 -15.72 -25.90 -38.11
CA GLY A 87 -15.02 -27.18 -38.25
C GLY A 87 -14.12 -27.51 -37.04
N HIS A 88 -13.81 -28.78 -36.86
CA HIS A 88 -12.99 -29.29 -35.74
C HIS A 88 -11.65 -28.56 -35.57
N THR A 89 -10.99 -28.15 -36.66
CA THR A 89 -9.72 -27.41 -36.60
C THR A 89 -9.88 -26.04 -35.93
N ALA A 90 -10.97 -25.32 -36.21
CA ALA A 90 -11.22 -24.01 -35.62
C ALA A 90 -11.55 -24.13 -34.12
N ILE A 91 -12.37 -25.11 -33.74
CA ILE A 91 -12.68 -25.38 -32.33
C ILE A 91 -11.42 -25.79 -31.56
N SER A 92 -10.55 -26.61 -32.15
CA SER A 92 -9.27 -26.97 -31.51
C SER A 92 -8.34 -25.77 -31.33
N ALA A 93 -8.34 -24.82 -32.26
CA ALA A 93 -7.58 -23.57 -32.11
C ALA A 93 -8.12 -22.69 -30.98
N TYR A 94 -9.45 -22.55 -30.86
CA TYR A 94 -10.08 -21.81 -29.76
C TYR A 94 -9.79 -22.43 -28.41
N ALA A 95 -9.83 -23.77 -28.31
CA ALA A 95 -9.47 -24.48 -27.08
C ALA A 95 -8.05 -24.15 -26.61
N LYS A 96 -7.07 -24.16 -27.53
CA LYS A 96 -5.68 -23.78 -27.21
C LYS A 96 -5.56 -22.33 -26.73
N GLU A 97 -6.33 -21.42 -27.30
CA GLU A 97 -6.33 -20.02 -26.87
C GLU A 97 -6.95 -19.89 -25.47
N VAL A 98 -8.03 -20.61 -25.16
CA VAL A 98 -8.61 -20.68 -23.80
C VAL A 98 -7.61 -21.23 -22.79
N ASP A 99 -6.85 -22.27 -23.14
CA ASP A 99 -5.79 -22.81 -22.27
C ASP A 99 -4.73 -21.74 -21.94
N GLN A 100 -4.31 -20.95 -22.94
CA GLN A 100 -3.37 -19.85 -22.74
C GLN A 100 -3.95 -18.74 -21.85
N LEU A 101 -5.24 -18.40 -22.01
CA LEU A 101 -5.92 -17.43 -21.15
C LEU A 101 -6.00 -17.93 -19.71
N LEU A 102 -6.23 -19.23 -19.49
CA LEU A 102 -6.26 -19.84 -18.17
C LEU A 102 -4.88 -19.79 -17.51
N GLU A 103 -3.81 -20.12 -18.24
CA GLU A 103 -2.44 -20.01 -17.73
C GLU A 103 -2.10 -18.58 -17.32
N GLU A 104 -2.50 -17.58 -18.12
CA GLU A 104 -2.31 -16.17 -17.76
C GLU A 104 -3.13 -15.78 -16.53
N ALA A 105 -4.37 -16.26 -16.41
CA ALA A 105 -5.20 -16.00 -15.24
C ALA A 105 -4.59 -16.56 -13.95
N VAL A 106 -3.97 -17.75 -14.01
CA VAL A 106 -3.24 -18.36 -12.89
C VAL A 106 -2.00 -17.53 -12.54
N ARG A 107 -1.25 -17.05 -13.53
CA ARG A 107 -0.11 -16.14 -13.29
C ARG A 107 -0.55 -14.85 -12.59
N LEU A 108 -1.61 -14.22 -13.08
CA LEU A 108 -2.16 -12.98 -12.50
C LEU A 108 -2.70 -13.20 -11.08
N SER A 109 -3.35 -14.34 -10.81
CA SER A 109 -3.83 -14.70 -9.47
C SER A 109 -2.68 -14.85 -8.46
N ASN A 110 -1.49 -15.21 -8.94
CA ASN A 110 -0.27 -15.33 -8.15
C ASN A 110 0.56 -14.04 -8.08
N THR A 111 0.00 -12.89 -8.49
CA THR A 111 0.69 -11.59 -8.41
C THR A 111 1.02 -11.24 -6.95
N GLN A 112 2.26 -10.78 -6.74
CA GLN A 112 2.75 -10.33 -5.44
C GLN A 112 3.03 -8.83 -5.45
N HIS A 113 2.79 -8.19 -4.31
CA HIS A 113 3.25 -6.84 -4.02
C HIS A 113 3.96 -6.84 -2.67
N ARG A 114 5.21 -6.37 -2.61
CA ARG A 114 6.05 -6.37 -1.40
C ARG A 114 6.12 -7.76 -0.73
N ASP A 115 6.37 -8.80 -1.53
CA ASP A 115 6.44 -10.20 -1.11
C ASP A 115 5.16 -10.77 -0.48
N VAL A 116 4.02 -10.08 -0.69
CA VAL A 116 2.69 -10.51 -0.25
C VAL A 116 1.81 -10.75 -1.45
N TYR A 117 1.18 -11.92 -1.51
CA TYR A 117 0.17 -12.22 -2.54
C TYR A 117 -1.04 -11.29 -2.38
N ILE A 118 -1.40 -10.58 -3.45
CA ILE A 118 -2.46 -9.56 -3.38
C ILE A 118 -3.87 -10.17 -3.29
N PHE A 119 -4.04 -11.43 -3.69
CA PHE A 119 -5.31 -12.16 -3.68
C PHE A 119 -5.41 -13.24 -2.59
N SER A 120 -4.39 -13.43 -1.74
CA SER A 120 -4.42 -14.46 -0.69
C SER A 120 -5.12 -14.02 0.61
N GLY A 121 -5.72 -12.82 0.61
CA GLY A 121 -6.44 -12.28 1.76
C GLY A 121 -5.52 -12.08 2.97
N THR A 122 -5.86 -12.70 4.11
CA THR A 122 -5.05 -12.64 5.35
C THR A 122 -3.89 -13.64 5.36
N ASN A 123 -3.84 -14.58 4.42
CA ASN A 123 -2.79 -15.59 4.33
C ASN A 123 -1.69 -15.14 3.36
N ALA A 124 -0.94 -14.10 3.77
CA ALA A 124 0.10 -13.45 2.96
C ALA A 124 1.22 -14.37 2.41
N LYS A 125 1.32 -15.63 2.89
CA LYS A 125 2.39 -16.58 2.57
C LYS A 125 1.97 -17.79 1.73
N THR A 126 0.75 -17.83 1.21
CA THR A 126 0.27 -18.97 0.42
C THR A 126 -0.23 -18.50 -0.94
N ALA A 127 0.30 -19.11 -2.00
CA ALA A 127 -0.21 -18.95 -3.36
C ALA A 127 -1.67 -19.42 -3.44
N ALA A 128 -2.47 -18.80 -4.33
CA ALA A 128 -3.85 -19.18 -4.57
C ALA A 128 -3.95 -20.39 -5.50
#